data_AF-A0A0N1L0M6-F1
#
_entry.id   AF-A0A0N1L0M6-F1
#
_cell.length_a   1.000
_cell.length_b   1.000
_cell.length_c   1.000
_cell.angle_alpha   90.00
_cell.angle_beta   90.00
_cell.angle_gamma   90.00
#
_symmetry.space_group_name_H-M   'P 1'
#
loop_
_entity.id
_entity.type
_entity.pdbx_description
1 polymer ?
#
loop_
_entity_poly.entity_id
_entity_poly.type
_entity_poly.pdbx_seq_one_letter_code
_entity_poly.pdbx_strand_id
1 'polypeptide(L)' 'MFGYTEEQIAQFGLTFGVGAFMLYMAFIIWQLARESKAGRFGTFVLFLALGFGLVGFAAKSVIKFFIQGS' A
#
# COMPACT_ATOMS: atom_id res chain seq x y z
N MET A 1 -26.74 12.96 -20.96
CA MET A 1 -26.50 12.11 -19.77
C MET A 1 -25.01 12.21 -19.48
N PHE A 2 -24.61 13.00 -18.47
CA PHE A 2 -23.23 13.39 -18.17
C PHE A 2 -22.32 12.14 -18.04
N GLY A 3 -21.55 11.87 -19.09
CA GLY A 3 -20.75 10.66 -19.29
C GLY A 3 -19.43 10.66 -18.53
N TYR A 4 -19.49 10.58 -17.20
CA TYR A 4 -18.43 9.89 -16.50
C TYR A 4 -18.55 8.42 -16.87
N THR A 5 -17.59 7.91 -17.64
CA THR A 5 -17.58 6.49 -18.02
C THR A 5 -17.60 5.66 -16.75
N GLU A 6 -18.47 4.65 -16.68
CA GLU A 6 -18.50 3.70 -15.55
C GLU A 6 -17.09 3.16 -15.26
N GLU A 7 -16.27 3.04 -16.32
CA GLU A 7 -14.85 2.73 -16.26
C GLU A 7 -14.01 3.71 -15.43
N GLN A 8 -14.20 5.03 -15.51
CA GLN A 8 -13.44 5.98 -14.69
C GLN A 8 -13.78 5.85 -13.21
N ILE A 9 -15.07 5.71 -12.89
CA ILE A 9 -15.54 5.54 -11.52
C ILE A 9 -15.08 4.17 -10.97
N ALA A 10 -15.13 3.12 -11.79
CA ALA A 10 -14.64 1.79 -11.45
C ALA A 10 -13.11 1.77 -11.27
N GLN A 11 -12.34 2.41 -12.15
CA GLN A 11 -10.89 2.51 -12.02
C GLN A 11 -10.49 3.32 -10.78
N PHE A 12 -11.19 4.41 -10.49
CA PHE A 12 -10.95 5.19 -9.28
C PHE A 12 -11.29 4.38 -8.03
N GLY A 13 -12.45 3.72 -8.01
CA GLY A 13 -12.89 2.87 -6.91
C GLY A 13 -11.97 1.66 -6.67
N LEU A 14 -11.48 1.02 -7.74
CA LEU A 14 -10.51 -0.07 -7.65
C LEU A 14 -9.15 0.42 -7.17
N THR A 15 -8.63 1.52 -7.74
CA THR A 15 -7.31 2.04 -7.37
C THR A 15 -7.30 2.53 -5.93
N PHE A 16 -8.32 3.28 -5.53
CA PHE A 16 -8.44 3.82 -4.18
C PHE A 16 -8.83 2.73 -3.17
N GLY A 17 -9.81 1.89 -3.50
CA GLY A 17 -10.28 0.82 -2.61
C GLY A 17 -9.22 -0.23 -2.34
N VAL A 18 -8.52 -0.72 -3.38
CA VAL A 18 -7.41 -1.68 -3.21
C VAL A 18 -6.23 -1.03 -2.50
N GLY A 19 -5.91 0.25 -2.81
CA GLY A 19 -4.86 0.99 -2.12
C GLY A 19 -5.12 1.16 -0.63
N ALA A 20 -6.34 1.57 -0.26
CA ALA A 20 -6.77 1.73 1.12
C ALA A 20 -6.78 0.38 1.87
N PHE A 21 -7.23 -0.69 1.23
CA PHE A 21 -7.23 -2.03 1.83
C PHE A 21 -5.81 -2.55 2.05
N MET A 22 -4.89 -2.27 1.13
CA MET A 22 -3.47 -2.64 1.26
C MET A 22 -2.78 -1.88 2.40
N LEU A 23 -3.08 -0.59 2.58
CA LEU A 23 -2.60 0.19 3.73
C LEU A 23 -3.20 -0.31 5.05
N TYR A 24 -4.48 -0.70 5.07
CA TYR A 24 -5.11 -1.26 6.27
C TYR A 24 -4.44 -2.58 6.69
N MET A 25 -4.09 -3.45 5.74
CA MET A 25 -3.31 -4.66 6.03
C MET A 25 -1.93 -4.33 6.62
N ALA A 26 -1.23 -3.33 6.07
CA ALA A 26 0.06 -2.89 6.62
C ALA A 26 -0.09 -2.32 8.05
N PHE A 27 -1.17 -1.58 8.32
CA PHE A 27 -1.48 -1.05 9.65
C PHE A 27 -1.76 -2.17 10.67
N ILE A 28 -2.50 -3.21 10.29
CA ILE A 28 -2.73 -4.39 11.14
C ILE A 28 -1.41 -5.08 11.49
N ILE A 29 -0.52 -5.28 10.51
CA ILE A 29 0.79 -5.92 10.74
C ILE A 29 1.65 -5.06 11.68
N TRP A 30 1.64 -3.73 11.48
CA TRP A 30 2.30 -2.79 12.37
C TRP A 30 1.77 -2.92 13.82
N GLN A 31 0.45 -2.94 13.98
CA GLN A 31 -0.20 -3.01 15.28
C GLN A 31 0.08 -4.36 15.96
N LEU A 32 -0.05 -5.48 15.23
CA LEU A 32 0.24 -6.83 15.72
C LEU A 32 1.69 -6.97 16.20
N ALA A 33 2.63 -6.37 15.48
CA ALA A 33 4.04 -6.46 15.84
C ALA A 33 4.41 -5.56 17.05
N ARG A 34 3.68 -4.46 17.28
CA ARG A 34 3.75 -3.70 18.54
C ARG A 34 3.13 -4.46 19.70
N GLU A 35 1.96 -5.06 19.50
CA GLU A 35 1.23 -5.78 20.55
C GLU A 35 1.95 -7.07 20.96
N SER A 36 2.58 -7.76 20.01
CA SER A 36 3.34 -8.99 20.26
C SER A 36 4.64 -8.75 21.06
N LYS A 37 4.93 -7.52 21.53
CA LYS A 37 6.19 -7.13 22.17
C LYS A 37 7.39 -7.75 21.45
N ALA A 38 7.34 -7.69 20.12
CA ALA A 38 8.34 -8.32 19.30
C ALA A 38 9.66 -7.62 19.66
N GLY A 39 10.54 -8.31 20.40
CA GLY A 39 11.69 -7.73 21.10
C GLY A 39 12.71 -7.10 20.13
N ARG A 40 14.01 -7.04 20.47
CA ARG A 40 15.03 -6.53 19.53
C ARG A 40 14.92 -7.15 18.12
N PHE A 41 14.57 -8.43 18.04
CA PHE A 41 14.34 -9.15 16.79
C PHE A 41 13.07 -8.70 16.06
N GLY A 42 12.00 -8.42 16.80
CA GLY A 42 10.73 -7.97 16.27
C GLY A 42 10.74 -6.56 15.71
N THR A 43 11.45 -5.65 16.40
CA THR A 43 11.69 -4.30 15.87
C THR A 43 12.51 -4.34 14.59
N PHE A 44 13.50 -5.25 14.50
CA PHE A 44 14.31 -5.44 13.29
C PHE A 44 13.48 -5.98 12.12
N VAL A 45 12.64 -7.00 12.37
CA VAL A 45 11.72 -7.57 11.36
C VAL A 45 10.65 -6.55 10.96
N LEU A 46 10.13 -5.74 11.89
CA LEU A 46 9.22 -4.65 11.58
C LEU A 46 9.89 -3.61 10.67
N PHE A 47 11.09 -3.18 11.01
CA PHE A 47 11.81 -2.17 10.23
C PHE A 47 12.14 -2.67 8.83
N LEU A 48 12.50 -3.96 8.70
CA LEU A 48 12.66 -4.62 7.41
C LEU A 48 11.34 -4.74 6.65
N ALA A 49 10.30 -5.30 7.25
CA ALA A 49 9.01 -5.53 6.58
C ALA A 49 8.32 -4.22 6.18
N LEU A 50 8.33 -3.21 7.04
CA LEU A 50 7.76 -1.90 6.78
C LEU A 50 8.64 -1.07 5.84
N GLY A 51 9.96 -1.12 6.01
CA GLY A 51 10.90 -0.47 5.11
C GLY A 51 10.79 -1.00 3.69
N PHE A 52 10.84 -2.32 3.52
CA PHE A 52 10.63 -2.96 2.21
C PHE A 52 9.21 -2.76 1.68
N GLY A 53 8.18 -2.79 2.54
CA GLY A 53 6.79 -2.56 2.14
C GLY A 53 6.55 -1.15 1.62
N LEU A 54 7.05 -0.12 2.32
CA LEU A 54 6.93 1.27 1.92
C LEU A 54 7.77 1.58 0.68
N VAL A 55 9.01 1.09 0.63
CA VAL A 55 9.90 1.26 -0.53
C VAL A 55 9.33 0.54 -1.75
N GLY A 56 8.81 -0.68 -1.61
CA GLY A 56 8.18 -1.43 -2.70
C GLY A 56 6.91 -0.76 -3.22
N PHE A 57 6.08 -0.22 -2.32
CA PHE A 57 4.89 0.53 -2.71
C PHE A 57 5.24 1.86 -3.41
N ALA A 58 6.22 2.60 -2.89
CA ALA A 58 6.71 3.82 -3.50
C ALA A 58 7.36 3.54 -4.86
N ALA A 59 8.23 2.53 -4.96
CA ALA A 59 8.85 2.11 -6.20
C ALA A 59 7.82 1.68 -7.24
N LYS A 60 6.80 0.90 -6.87
CA LYS A 60 5.71 0.54 -7.78
C LYS A 60 4.96 1.78 -8.29
N SER A 61 4.68 2.74 -7.40
CA SER A 61 3.98 3.98 -7.76
C SER A 61 4.81 4.83 -8.73
N VAL A 62 6.11 4.95 -8.47
CA VAL A 62 7.07 5.64 -9.33
C VAL A 62 7.22 4.94 -10.68
N ILE A 63 7.40 3.62 -10.69
CA ILE A 63 7.50 2.83 -11.93
C ILE A 63 6.22 2.95 -12.75
N LYS A 64 5.05 2.86 -12.11
CA LYS A 64 3.76 3.06 -12.79
C LYS A 64 3.67 4.47 -13.37
N PHE A 65 4.12 5.49 -12.65
CA PHE A 65 4.16 6.86 -13.17
C PHE A 65 5.07 7.01 -14.39
N PHE A 66 6.26 6.40 -14.38
CA PHE A 66 7.19 6.43 -15.51
C PHE A 66 6.74 5.58 -16.70
N ILE A 67 6.15 4.39 -16.48
CA ILE A 67 5.67 3.48 -17.54
C ILE A 67 4.32 3.94 -18.12
N GLN A 68 3.44 4.52 -17.30
CA GLN A 68 2.14 5.01 -17.75
C GLN A 68 2.22 6.41 -18.35
N GLY A 69 3.34 7.11 -18.15
CA GLY A 69 3.66 8.40 -18.77
C GLY A 69 4.31 8.31 -20.15
N SER A 70 4.50 7.11 -20.72
CA SER A 70 5.01 6.87 -22.08
C SER A 70 3.94 6.28 -23.00
#